data_AF-A0A8J6WNW7-F1
#
_entry.id   AF-A0A8J6WNW7-F1
#
_cell.length_a   1.000
_cell.length_b   1.000
_cell.length_c   1.000
_cell.angle_alpha   90.00
_cell.angle_beta   90.00
_cell.angle_gamma   90.00
#
_symmetry.space_group_name_H-M   'P 1'
#
loop_
_entity.id
_entity.type
_entity.pdbx_description
1 polymer ?
#
loop_
_entity_poly.entity_id
_entity_poly.type
_entity_poly.pdbx_seq_one_letter_code
_entity_poly.pdbx_strand_id
1 'polypeptide(L)' 'MQDIPFTFFIVFGFVWVIMGIVAVVAVLKADGQEIRFGKQGLLVAIPILIPIVLTLLYQVFRSLSLGHHA' A
#
# COMPACT_ATOMS: atom_id res chain seq x y z
N MET A 1 15.45 16.90 16.12
CA MET A 1 14.55 16.97 17.31
C MET A 1 13.07 17.10 16.91
N GLN A 2 12.75 17.70 15.75
CA GLN A 2 11.38 17.68 15.17
C GLN A 2 11.07 16.40 14.35
N ASP A 3 12.05 15.52 14.20
CA ASP A 3 11.97 14.33 13.33
C ASP A 3 11.38 13.13 14.08
N ILE A 4 11.50 13.11 15.40
CA ILE A 4 11.06 12.01 16.26
C ILE A 4 9.55 11.73 16.09
N PRO A 5 8.64 12.73 16.14
CA PRO A 5 7.21 12.50 15.91
C PRO A 5 6.92 11.95 14.51
N PHE A 6 7.63 12.44 13.49
CA PHE A 6 7.48 11.99 12.11
C PHE A 6 7.96 10.55 11.93
N THR A 7 9.09 10.17 12.54
CA THR A 7 9.58 8.80 12.54
C THR A 7 8.60 7.84 13.21
N PHE A 8 8.00 8.22 14.36
CA PHE A 8 6.98 7.41 15.01
C PHE A 8 5.73 7.23 14.14
N PHE A 9 5.28 8.29 13.46
CA PHE A 9 4.15 8.22 12.53
C PHE A 9 4.42 7.24 11.38
N ILE A 10 5.60 7.30 10.77
CA ILE A 10 6.00 6.40 9.70
C ILE A 10 6.05 4.94 10.20
N VAL A 11 6.73 4.69 11.32
CA VAL A 11 6.84 3.35 11.91
C VAL A 11 5.46 2.78 12.24
N PHE A 12 4.59 3.60 12.84
CA PHE A 12 3.23 3.22 13.14
C PHE A 12 2.45 2.86 11.86
N GLY A 13 2.58 3.67 10.80
CA GLY A 13 1.98 3.39 9.49
C GLY A 13 2.43 2.04 8.92
N PHE A 14 3.74 1.74 8.98
CA PHE A 14 4.26 0.45 8.52
C PHE A 14 3.73 -0.74 9.33
N VAL A 15 3.70 -0.63 10.65
CA VAL A 15 3.13 -1.68 11.53
C VAL A 15 1.66 -1.91 11.20
N TRP A 16 0.90 -0.85 10.95
CA TRP A 16 -0.52 -0.94 10.63
C TRP A 16 -0.77 -1.57 9.25
N VAL A 17 0.05 -1.25 8.24
CA VAL A 17 0.00 -1.91 6.92
C VAL A 17 0.29 -3.41 7.05
N ILE A 18 1.32 -3.79 7.81
CA ILE A 18 1.65 -5.21 8.04
C ILE A 18 0.50 -5.93 8.73
N MET A 19 -0.09 -5.32 9.78
CA MET A 19 -1.26 -5.86 10.46
C MET A 19 -2.45 -6.05 9.51
N GLY A 20 -2.71 -5.08 8.62
CA GLY A 20 -3.77 -5.20 7.62
C GLY A 20 -3.54 -6.37 6.66
N ILE A 21 -2.31 -6.54 6.17
CA ILE A 21 -1.95 -7.69 5.32
C ILE A 21 -2.15 -9.01 6.06
N VAL A 22 -1.64 -9.11 7.29
CA VAL A 22 -1.77 -10.33 8.11
C VAL A 22 -3.23 -10.64 8.40
N ALA A 23 -4.06 -9.63 8.71
CA ALA A 23 -5.49 -9.80 8.95
C ALA A 23 -6.21 -10.34 7.70
N VAL A 24 -5.92 -9.79 6.52
CA VAL A 24 -6.49 -10.28 5.25
C VAL A 24 -6.07 -11.74 5.02
N VAL A 25 -4.78 -12.06 5.19
CA VAL A 25 -4.27 -13.44 5.03
C VAL A 25 -4.93 -14.39 6.03
N ALA A 26 -5.10 -13.96 7.28
CA ALA A 26 -5.74 -14.77 8.32
C ALA A 26 -7.22 -15.04 8.04
N VAL A 27 -7.96 -14.03 7.55
CA VAL A 27 -9.36 -14.18 7.13
C VAL A 27 -9.48 -15.15 5.97
N LEU A 28 -8.67 -14.98 4.92
CA LEU A 28 -8.66 -15.90 3.78
C LEU A 28 -8.33 -17.34 4.18
N LYS A 29 -7.44 -17.51 5.16
CA LYS A 29 -7.08 -18.83 5.70
C LYS A 29 -8.17 -19.44 6.59
N ALA A 30 -8.93 -18.62 7.33
CA ALA A 30 -10.02 -19.07 8.19
C ALA A 30 -11.18 -19.70 7.40
N ASP A 31 -11.43 -19.20 6.19
CA ASP A 31 -12.45 -19.74 5.28
C ASP A 31 -12.03 -21.05 4.58
N GLY A 32 -10.87 -21.62 4.94
CA GLY A 32 -10.32 -22.80 4.26
C GLY A 32 -9.98 -22.56 2.79
N GLN A 33 -9.97 -21.29 2.35
CA GLN A 33 -9.61 -20.90 1.01
C GLN A 33 -8.09 -21.07 0.85
N GLU A 34 -7.69 -21.97 -0.06
CA GLU A 34 -6.34 -21.95 -0.58
C GLU A 34 -6.07 -20.53 -1.11
N ILE A 35 -4.96 -19.92 -0.67
CA ILE A 35 -4.52 -18.61 -1.18
C ILE A 35 -4.11 -18.79 -2.63
N ARG A 36 -5.12 -18.78 -3.50
CA ARG A 36 -4.99 -18.91 -4.93
C ARG A 36 -4.96 -17.51 -5.49
N PHE A 37 -3.78 -17.09 -5.94
CA PHE A 37 -3.63 -15.95 -6.84
C PHE A 37 -4.25 -16.30 -8.21
N GLY A 38 -5.57 -16.46 -8.23
CA GLY A 38 -6.34 -16.79 -9.41
C GLY A 38 -6.69 -15.53 -10.21
N LYS A 39 -7.06 -15.72 -11.47
CA LYS A 39 -7.50 -14.64 -12.37
C LYS A 39 -8.60 -13.76 -11.75
N GLN A 40 -9.47 -14.34 -10.92
CA GLN A 40 -10.54 -13.62 -10.23
C GLN A 40 -10.03 -12.70 -9.12
N GLY A 41 -9.07 -13.14 -8.31
CA GLY A 41 -8.43 -12.28 -7.30
C GLY A 41 -7.69 -11.12 -7.95
N LEU A 42 -7.01 -11.37 -9.07
CA LEU A 42 -6.34 -10.31 -9.84
C LEU A 42 -7.34 -9.31 -10.45
N LEU A 43 -8.47 -9.80 -10.98
CA LEU A 43 -9.53 -8.94 -11.53
C LEU A 43 -10.09 -7.96 -10.49
N VAL A 44 -10.22 -8.41 -9.24
CA VAL A 44 -10.68 -7.56 -8.12
C VAL A 44 -9.55 -6.66 -7.60
N ALA A 45 -8.30 -7.13 -7.59
CA ALA A 45 -7.16 -6.35 -7.13
C ALA A 45 -6.80 -5.19 -8.09
N ILE A 46 -6.98 -5.37 -9.39
CA ILE A 46 -6.67 -4.36 -10.43
C ILE A 46 -7.34 -3.00 -10.15
N PRO A 47 -8.67 -2.88 -9.98
CA PRO A 47 -9.32 -1.58 -9.74
C PRO A 47 -8.94 -0.94 -8.41
N ILE A 48 -8.37 -1.69 -7.45
CA ILE A 48 -7.84 -1.15 -6.19
C ILE A 48 -6.39 -0.67 -6.38
N LEU A 49 -5.56 -1.48 -7.03
CA LEU A 49 -4.14 -1.21 -7.23
C LEU A 49 -3.90 -0.10 -8.25
N ILE A 50 -4.69 -0.02 -9.33
CA ILE A 50 -4.53 1.01 -10.37
C ILE A 50 -4.57 2.44 -9.78
N PRO A 51 -5.60 2.87 -9.04
CA PRO A 51 -5.63 4.23 -8.51
C PRO A 51 -4.53 4.50 -7.48
N ILE A 52 -4.13 3.49 -6.69
CA ILE A 52 -3.00 3.62 -5.75
C ILE A 52 -1.69 3.84 -6.52
N VAL A 53 -1.41 3.02 -7.52
CA VAL A 53 -0.19 3.14 -8.33
C VAL A 53 -0.18 4.46 -9.09
N LEU A 54 -1.30 4.85 -9.70
CA LEU A 54 -1.41 6.13 -10.42
C LEU A 54 -1.19 7.33 -9.51
N THR A 55 -1.76 7.34 -8.31
CA THR A 55 -1.59 8.45 -7.35
C THR A 55 -0.15 8.55 -6.85
N LEU A 56 0.49 7.42 -6.54
CA LEU A 56 1.90 7.38 -6.16
C LEU A 56 2.81 7.85 -7.30
N LEU A 57 2.60 7.36 -8.52
CA LEU A 57 3.34 7.79 -9.70
C LEU A 57 3.15 9.28 -9.97
N TYR A 58 1.92 9.79 -9.89
CA TYR A 58 1.64 11.22 -10.06
C TYR A 58 2.42 12.05 -9.05
N GLN A 59 2.47 11.64 -7.79
CA GLN A 59 3.23 12.36 -6.77
C GLN A 59 4.73 12.37 -7.06
N VAL A 60 5.29 11.23 -7.47
CA VAL A 60 6.70 11.11 -7.87
C VAL A 60 7.01 11.99 -9.08
N PHE A 61 6.21 11.92 -10.15
CA PHE A 61 6.41 12.72 -11.35
C PHE A 61 6.24 14.21 -11.09
N ARG A 62 5.24 14.60 -10.29
CA ARG A 62 5.05 15.99 -9.86
C ARG A 62 6.23 16.49 -9.06
N SER A 63 6.73 15.71 -8.09
CA SER A 63 7.89 16.09 -7.28
C SER A 63 9.16 16.20 -8.12
N LEU A 64 9.34 15.30 -9.09
CA LEU A 64 10.47 15.33 -10.01
C LEU A 64 10.41 16.54 -10.96
N SER A 65 9.22 16.87 -11.49
CA SER A 65 9.00 18.01 -12.36
C SER A 65 9.18 19.36 -11.65
N LEU A 66 8.74 19.49 -10.39
CA LEU A 66 8.92 20.71 -9.60
C LEU A 66 10.34 20.88 -9.08
N GLY A 67 11.09 19.79 -8.89
CA GLY A 67 12.51 19.84 -8.51
C GLY A 67 13.45 20.36 -9.60
N HIS A 68 13.00 20.47 -10.86
CA HIS A 68 13.80 21.03 -11.96
C HIS A 68 13.68 22.56 -12.09
N HIS A 69 12.82 23.20 -11.30
CA HIS A 69 12.57 24.65 -11.31
C HIS A 69 12.96 25.36 -10.01
N ALA A 70 13.66 24.68 -9.09
CA ALA A 70 14.20 25.23 -7.85
C ALA A 70 15.71 25.45 -7.95
#